data_AF-D7WDL9-F1
#
_entry.id   AF-D7WDL9-F1
#
_cell.length_a   1.000
_cell.length_b   1.000
_cell.length_c   1.000
_cell.angle_alpha   90.00
_cell.angle_beta   90.00
_cell.angle_gamma   90.00
#
_symmetry.space_group_name_H-M   'P 1'
#
loop_
_entity.id
_entity.type
_entity.pdbx_description
1 polymer ?
#
loop_
_entity_poly.entity_id
_entity_poly.type
_entity_poly.pdbx_seq_one_letter_code
_entity_poly.pdbx_strand_id
1 'polypeptide(L)'
;MLGRKLAVNVLAVATALTLSSCAQDGSEPVVIAADPSDPEQWVLAEIYRQVIELDGRPVGIVGVELATASDKLEMLQSGEANLGVFCSGTLVEGENPGEEAKLRAQIATANEEDLDIQHATYDAAAGTLPGDFMTLDPSPAQGCEPEDDGGALQNPESTRGVEPRRGGNAKPEDDIPEGQPPEGQPTDAPPTDALPTNAPPAEASEQETLPRNIMPVFKVGLFDRGIRQAMHKATRALSTEDLQRLVERTKAEGDPSRAVNDWMMEKTGMGAELQRIVEEGEARDS
;
A
#
# COMPACT_ATOMS: atom_id res chain seq x y z
N MET A 1 5.52 -88.42 3.94
CA MET A 1 5.43 -87.00 4.34
C MET A 1 4.06 -86.49 3.92
N LEU A 2 3.23 -86.10 4.89
CA LEU A 2 1.91 -85.52 4.70
C LEU A 2 2.06 -84.04 4.28
N GLY A 3 1.32 -83.60 3.27
CA GLY A 3 1.14 -82.18 2.93
C GLY A 3 -0.32 -81.90 2.57
N ARG A 4 -1.07 -81.38 3.54
CA ARG A 4 -2.50 -81.04 3.46
C ARG A 4 -2.73 -79.79 2.59
N LYS A 5 -3.81 -79.81 1.82
CA LYS A 5 -4.44 -78.65 1.19
C LYS A 5 -4.94 -77.67 2.27
N LEU A 6 -4.76 -76.37 2.05
CA LEU A 6 -5.54 -75.31 2.70
C LEU A 6 -5.75 -74.17 1.69
N ALA A 7 -6.96 -74.13 1.14
CA ALA A 7 -7.51 -72.96 0.47
C ALA A 7 -7.92 -71.95 1.55
N VAL A 8 -7.40 -70.73 1.47
CA VAL A 8 -7.82 -69.62 2.34
C VAL A 8 -8.76 -68.74 1.51
N ASN A 9 -10.05 -68.79 1.86
CA ASN A 9 -11.04 -67.82 1.44
C ASN A 9 -10.76 -66.51 2.19
N VAL A 10 -10.33 -65.47 1.46
CA VAL A 10 -10.32 -64.10 1.99
C VAL A 10 -11.67 -63.48 1.68
N LEU A 11 -12.49 -63.39 2.72
CA LEU A 11 -13.76 -62.67 2.75
C LEU A 11 -13.43 -61.17 2.75
N ALA A 12 -13.59 -60.49 1.61
CA ALA A 12 -13.46 -59.05 1.52
C ALA A 12 -14.68 -58.39 2.20
N VAL A 13 -14.47 -57.88 3.41
CA VAL A 13 -15.43 -56.99 4.08
C VAL A 13 -15.37 -55.65 3.37
N ALA A 14 -16.33 -55.37 2.50
CA ALA A 14 -16.55 -54.06 1.92
C ALA A 14 -17.18 -53.17 3.00
N THR A 15 -16.37 -52.57 3.87
CA THR A 15 -16.78 -51.41 4.66
C THR A 15 -17.07 -50.27 3.70
N ALA A 16 -18.36 -50.05 3.43
CA ALA A 16 -18.84 -48.84 2.78
C ALA A 16 -18.54 -47.66 3.71
N LEU A 17 -17.39 -47.02 3.48
CA LEU A 17 -17.11 -45.68 3.97
C LEU A 17 -18.08 -44.75 3.24
N THR A 18 -19.22 -44.49 3.88
CA THR A 18 -20.07 -43.38 3.52
C THR A 18 -19.25 -42.11 3.76
N LEU A 19 -18.65 -41.57 2.69
CA LEU A 19 -18.16 -40.20 2.67
C LEU A 19 -19.38 -39.32 2.93
N SER A 20 -19.57 -38.96 4.20
CA SER A 20 -20.43 -37.86 4.57
C SER A 20 -19.75 -36.61 4.02
N SER A 21 -20.09 -36.27 2.78
CA SER A 21 -19.77 -34.98 2.18
C SER A 21 -20.48 -33.96 3.04
N CYS A 22 -19.81 -33.44 4.06
CA CYS A 22 -20.19 -32.18 4.66
C CYS A 22 -20.24 -31.19 3.49
N ALA A 23 -21.44 -30.77 3.11
CA ALA A 23 -21.62 -29.64 2.22
C ALA A 23 -21.02 -28.45 2.97
N GLN A 24 -19.75 -28.16 2.70
CA GLN A 24 -19.17 -26.87 3.01
C GLN A 24 -20.03 -25.87 2.26
N ASP A 25 -20.70 -24.99 3.01
CA ASP A 25 -21.53 -23.93 2.45
C ASP A 25 -20.76 -23.26 1.30
N GLY A 26 -21.34 -23.28 0.11
CA GLY A 26 -20.66 -22.99 -1.17
C GLY A 26 -20.31 -21.52 -1.39
N SER A 27 -19.80 -20.83 -0.37
CA SER A 27 -19.23 -19.50 -0.51
C SER A 27 -17.90 -19.57 -1.26
N GLU A 28 -17.70 -18.63 -2.18
CA GLU A 28 -16.43 -18.50 -2.90
C GLU A 28 -15.28 -18.34 -1.90
N PRO A 29 -14.16 -19.09 -2.01
CA PRO A 29 -13.00 -18.91 -1.15
C PRO A 29 -12.49 -17.48 -1.27
N VAL A 30 -12.03 -16.88 -0.17
CA VAL A 30 -11.42 -15.56 -0.24
C VAL A 30 -9.94 -15.70 -0.52
N VAL A 31 -9.46 -14.94 -1.49
CA VAL A 31 -8.06 -14.89 -1.89
C VAL A 31 -7.60 -13.45 -1.86
N ILE A 32 -6.68 -13.14 -0.96
CA ILE A 32 -6.14 -11.81 -0.74
C ILE A 32 -4.85 -11.64 -1.54
N ALA A 33 -4.78 -10.61 -2.39
CA ALA A 33 -3.54 -10.19 -3.05
C ALA A 33 -2.71 -9.32 -2.10
N ALA A 34 -1.50 -9.77 -1.77
CA ALA A 34 -0.55 -9.03 -0.96
C ALA A 34 0.89 -9.45 -1.28
N ASP A 35 1.82 -8.50 -1.22
CA ASP A 35 3.25 -8.81 -1.36
C ASP A 35 3.82 -9.29 -0.01
N PRO A 36 4.32 -10.53 0.09
CA PRO A 36 4.88 -11.07 1.33
C PRO A 36 6.27 -10.52 1.65
N SER A 37 6.91 -9.80 0.72
CA SER A 37 8.16 -9.09 1.00
C SER A 37 7.93 -7.72 1.62
N ASP A 38 6.73 -7.17 1.48
CA ASP A 38 6.28 -5.92 2.09
C ASP A 38 5.55 -6.22 3.43
N PRO A 39 6.16 -5.90 4.58
CA PRO A 39 5.57 -6.19 5.88
C PRO A 39 4.31 -5.37 6.15
N GLU A 40 4.14 -4.20 5.54
CA GLU A 40 2.89 -3.43 5.63
C GLU A 40 1.77 -4.17 4.91
N GLN A 41 2.00 -4.63 3.69
CA GLN A 41 0.98 -5.39 2.97
C GLN A 41 0.66 -6.73 3.62
N TRP A 42 1.65 -7.40 4.21
CA TRP A 42 1.37 -8.62 4.97
C TRP A 42 0.50 -8.33 6.20
N VAL A 43 0.80 -7.28 6.97
CA VAL A 43 -0.03 -6.85 8.11
C VAL A 43 -1.46 -6.54 7.65
N LEU A 44 -1.61 -5.78 6.57
CA LEU A 44 -2.93 -5.41 6.05
C LEU A 44 -3.72 -6.64 5.59
N ALA A 45 -3.08 -7.57 4.88
CA ALA A 45 -3.70 -8.83 4.48
C ALA A 45 -4.14 -9.66 5.70
N GLU A 46 -3.30 -9.70 6.75
CA GLU A 46 -3.58 -10.44 7.98
C GLU A 46 -4.76 -9.85 8.77
N ILE A 47 -4.89 -8.52 8.83
CA ILE A 47 -6.05 -7.86 9.45
C ILE A 47 -7.35 -8.37 8.81
N TYR A 48 -7.43 -8.31 7.48
CA TYR A 48 -8.65 -8.75 6.79
C TYR A 48 -8.81 -10.27 6.81
N ARG A 49 -7.73 -11.05 6.77
CA ARG A 49 -7.77 -12.50 6.95
C ARG A 49 -8.45 -12.87 8.27
N GLN A 50 -8.00 -12.34 9.41
CA GLN A 50 -8.59 -12.65 10.72
C GLN A 50 -10.05 -12.21 10.81
N VAL A 51 -10.39 -11.03 10.26
CA VAL A 51 -11.78 -10.55 10.23
C VAL A 51 -12.70 -11.50 9.45
N ILE A 52 -12.22 -12.09 8.36
CA ILE A 52 -13.03 -12.95 7.49
C ILE A 52 -13.08 -14.38 8.03
N GLU A 53 -11.98 -14.87 8.61
CA GLU A 53 -11.92 -16.19 9.26
C GLU A 53 -12.84 -16.30 10.47
N LEU A 54 -13.21 -15.18 11.11
CA LEU A 54 -14.28 -15.13 12.12
C LEU A 54 -15.61 -15.72 11.63
N ASP A 55 -15.88 -15.65 10.33
CA ASP A 55 -17.08 -16.22 9.70
C ASP A 55 -16.96 -17.72 9.39
N GLY A 56 -15.83 -18.35 9.74
CA GLY A 56 -15.51 -19.72 9.35
C GLY A 56 -15.17 -19.90 7.86
N ARG A 57 -14.97 -18.80 7.13
CA ARG A 57 -14.61 -18.85 5.70
C ARG A 57 -13.12 -19.10 5.53
N PRO A 58 -12.71 -20.03 4.64
CA PRO A 58 -11.31 -20.22 4.32
C PRO A 58 -10.78 -19.00 3.55
N VAL A 59 -9.63 -18.50 3.97
CA VAL A 59 -8.94 -17.36 3.37
C VAL A 59 -7.52 -17.77 3.00
N GLY A 60 -7.14 -17.52 1.74
CA GLY A 60 -5.77 -17.63 1.26
C GLY A 60 -5.16 -16.25 1.01
N ILE A 61 -3.84 -16.16 1.09
CA ILE A 61 -3.07 -15.01 0.62
C ILE A 61 -2.26 -15.47 -0.58
N VAL A 62 -2.41 -14.80 -1.72
CA VAL A 62 -1.55 -15.01 -2.89
C VAL A 62 -0.41 -14.02 -2.78
N GLY A 63 0.75 -14.56 -2.39
CA GLY A 63 1.99 -13.82 -2.29
C GLY A 63 2.64 -13.66 -3.65
N VAL A 64 2.41 -12.52 -4.30
CA VAL A 64 3.09 -12.14 -5.53
C VAL A 64 3.72 -10.76 -5.35
N GLU A 65 4.82 -10.53 -6.06
CA GLU A 65 5.49 -9.22 -6.04
C GLU A 65 4.59 -8.21 -6.76
N LEU A 66 3.97 -7.32 -5.98
CA LEU A 66 2.97 -6.36 -6.44
C LEU A 66 3.62 -4.99 -6.49
N ALA A 67 4.37 -4.75 -7.55
CA ALA A 67 5.15 -3.53 -7.72
C ALA A 67 4.28 -2.27 -7.79
N THR A 68 3.05 -2.37 -8.30
CA THR A 68 2.15 -1.23 -8.49
C THR A 68 0.70 -1.52 -8.09
N ALA A 69 -0.07 -0.44 -7.90
CA ALA A 69 -1.53 -0.53 -7.74
C ALA A 69 -2.20 -1.14 -8.99
N SER A 70 -1.66 -0.88 -10.18
CA SER A 70 -2.14 -1.44 -11.45
C SER A 70 -2.06 -2.97 -11.47
N ASP A 71 -0.90 -3.53 -11.07
CA ASP A 71 -0.69 -4.99 -11.03
C ASP A 71 -1.69 -5.66 -10.08
N LYS A 72 -1.90 -5.05 -8.90
CA LYS A 72 -2.86 -5.56 -7.91
C LYS A 72 -4.30 -5.48 -8.42
N LEU A 73 -4.66 -4.42 -9.15
CA LEU A 73 -5.99 -4.29 -9.74
C LEU A 73 -6.21 -5.30 -10.87
N GLU A 74 -5.20 -5.57 -11.70
CA GLU A 74 -5.27 -6.58 -12.76
C GLU A 74 -5.53 -7.99 -12.18
N MET A 75 -4.88 -8.35 -11.06
CA MET A 75 -5.15 -9.62 -10.38
C MET A 75 -6.58 -9.76 -9.89
N LEU A 76 -7.17 -8.67 -9.41
CA LEU A 76 -8.57 -8.67 -9.00
C LEU A 76 -9.49 -8.87 -10.21
N GLN A 77 -9.20 -8.18 -11.32
CA GLN A 77 -9.97 -8.30 -12.56
C GLN A 77 -9.83 -9.67 -13.23
N SER A 78 -8.65 -10.30 -13.14
CA SER A 78 -8.40 -11.66 -13.67
C SER A 78 -9.06 -12.74 -12.82
N GLY A 79 -9.40 -12.43 -11.57
CA GLY A 79 -9.99 -13.36 -10.59
C GLY A 79 -8.96 -14.26 -9.92
N GLU A 80 -7.66 -13.98 -10.07
CA GLU A 80 -6.60 -14.66 -9.32
C GLU A 80 -6.63 -14.30 -7.83
N ALA A 81 -7.12 -13.11 -7.51
CA ALA A 81 -7.53 -12.71 -6.18
C ALA A 81 -8.92 -12.06 -6.24
N ASN A 82 -9.64 -12.04 -5.12
CA ASN A 82 -10.96 -11.39 -5.02
C ASN A 82 -11.06 -10.34 -3.89
N LEU A 83 -9.96 -10.13 -3.18
CA LEU A 83 -9.74 -9.04 -2.23
C LEU A 83 -8.29 -8.53 -2.36
N GLY A 84 -8.10 -7.23 -2.35
CA GLY A 84 -6.78 -6.58 -2.27
C GLY A 84 -6.86 -5.34 -1.41
N VAL A 85 -5.75 -4.99 -0.74
CA VAL A 85 -5.68 -3.75 0.05
C VAL A 85 -4.88 -2.73 -0.73
N PHE A 86 -5.47 -1.56 -0.95
CA PHE A 86 -4.89 -0.46 -1.70
C PHE A 86 -4.77 0.76 -0.79
N CYS A 87 -4.02 1.75 -1.26
CA CYS A 87 -4.02 3.08 -0.68
C CYS A 87 -4.55 4.08 -1.71
N SER A 88 -5.44 4.98 -1.27
CA SER A 88 -6.20 5.87 -2.16
C SER A 88 -5.31 6.68 -3.10
N GLY A 89 -4.31 7.38 -2.57
CA GLY A 89 -3.39 8.21 -3.35
C GLY A 89 -2.64 7.42 -4.41
N THR A 90 -2.02 6.30 -4.03
CA THR A 90 -1.27 5.43 -4.96
C THR A 90 -2.16 4.88 -6.08
N LEU A 91 -3.43 4.55 -5.77
CA LEU A 91 -4.38 4.09 -6.78
C LEU A 91 -4.74 5.20 -7.77
N VAL A 92 -4.98 6.41 -7.29
CA VAL A 92 -5.27 7.57 -8.16
C VAL A 92 -4.07 7.92 -9.04
N GLU A 93 -2.86 7.90 -8.48
CA GLU A 93 -1.61 8.16 -9.20
C GLU A 93 -1.36 7.12 -10.32
N GLY A 94 -1.65 5.85 -10.08
CA GLY A 94 -1.46 4.78 -11.07
C GLY A 94 -2.56 4.74 -12.15
N GLU A 95 -3.82 4.93 -11.74
CA GLU A 95 -4.97 4.57 -12.57
C GLU A 95 -5.79 5.78 -13.06
N ASN A 96 -5.60 6.96 -12.47
CA ASN A 96 -6.39 8.16 -12.80
C ASN A 96 -5.55 9.46 -12.80
N PRO A 97 -4.58 9.59 -13.73
CA PRO A 97 -3.68 10.75 -13.80
C PRO A 97 -4.42 12.07 -14.07
N GLY A 98 -5.62 12.01 -14.66
CA GLY A 98 -6.47 13.17 -14.88
C GLY A 98 -7.03 13.75 -13.58
N GLU A 99 -7.43 12.90 -12.63
CA GLU A 99 -7.91 13.32 -11.32
C GLU A 99 -6.75 13.64 -10.37
N GLU A 100 -5.65 12.89 -10.45
CA GLU A 100 -4.39 13.18 -9.76
C GLU A 100 -3.96 14.64 -9.95
N ALA A 101 -3.90 15.10 -11.21
CA ALA A 101 -3.48 16.47 -11.52
C ALA A 101 -4.41 17.53 -10.90
N LYS A 102 -5.71 17.24 -10.78
CA LYS A 102 -6.68 18.15 -10.14
C LYS A 102 -6.51 18.17 -8.63
N LEU A 103 -6.30 17.02 -8.00
CA LEU A 103 -6.10 16.90 -6.56
C LEU A 103 -4.79 17.57 -6.13
N ARG A 104 -3.69 17.37 -6.88
CA ARG A 104 -2.41 18.05 -6.64
C ARG A 104 -2.52 19.58 -6.73
N ALA A 105 -3.32 20.08 -7.67
CA ALA A 105 -3.58 21.52 -7.78
C ALA A 105 -4.37 22.08 -6.58
N GLN A 106 -5.25 21.27 -5.97
CA GLN A 106 -5.98 21.65 -4.75
C GLN A 106 -5.07 21.62 -3.53
N ILE A 107 -4.24 20.59 -3.40
CA ILE A 107 -3.24 20.42 -2.32
C ILE A 107 -2.30 21.62 -2.24
N ALA A 108 -1.80 22.11 -3.37
CA ALA A 108 -0.93 23.30 -3.42
C ALA A 108 -1.56 24.59 -2.83
N THR A 109 -2.87 24.57 -2.57
CA THR A 109 -3.62 25.66 -1.93
C THR A 109 -4.26 25.27 -0.60
N ALA A 110 -4.20 24.00 -0.23
CA ALA A 110 -4.77 23.43 0.99
C ALA A 110 -3.71 23.38 2.10
N ASN A 111 -4.16 23.10 3.33
CA ASN A 111 -3.24 22.71 4.41
C ASN A 111 -3.18 21.17 4.47
N GLU A 112 -2.07 20.61 4.94
CA GLU A 112 -1.83 19.15 5.00
C GLU A 112 -2.90 18.36 5.78
N GLU A 113 -3.58 18.99 6.74
CA GLU A 113 -4.63 18.37 7.57
C GLU A 113 -6.05 18.51 7.00
N ASP A 114 -6.20 18.99 5.76
CA ASP A 114 -7.51 19.21 5.16
C ASP A 114 -8.24 17.88 4.91
N LEU A 115 -9.20 17.58 5.78
CA LEU A 115 -10.07 16.40 5.67
C LEU A 115 -10.84 16.38 4.35
N ASP A 116 -11.09 17.53 3.73
CA ASP A 116 -11.76 17.58 2.43
C ASP A 116 -10.86 17.01 1.32
N ILE A 117 -9.55 17.22 1.40
CA ILE A 117 -8.58 16.62 0.45
C ILE A 117 -8.46 15.11 0.65
N GLN A 118 -8.47 14.62 1.89
CA GLN A 118 -8.46 13.18 2.16
C GLN A 118 -9.70 12.50 1.58
N HIS A 119 -10.89 13.06 1.84
CA HIS A 119 -12.13 12.53 1.29
C HIS A 119 -12.16 12.63 -0.24
N ALA A 120 -11.73 13.75 -0.83
CA ALA A 120 -11.68 13.90 -2.28
C ALA A 120 -10.74 12.89 -2.95
N THR A 121 -9.59 12.63 -2.34
CA THR A 121 -8.62 11.63 -2.83
C THR A 121 -9.20 10.21 -2.73
N TYR A 122 -9.82 9.89 -1.61
CA TYR A 122 -10.50 8.61 -1.43
C TYR A 122 -11.65 8.40 -2.43
N ASP A 123 -12.48 9.43 -2.64
CA ASP A 123 -13.60 9.36 -3.60
C ASP A 123 -13.10 9.19 -5.04
N ALA A 124 -12.00 9.86 -5.40
CA ALA A 124 -11.34 9.67 -6.69
C ALA A 124 -10.81 8.24 -6.85
N ALA A 125 -10.19 7.67 -5.81
CA ALA A 125 -9.71 6.30 -5.81
C ALA A 125 -10.86 5.30 -5.97
N ALA A 126 -11.93 5.46 -5.18
CA ALA A 126 -13.13 4.63 -5.28
C ALA A 126 -13.79 4.74 -6.67
N GLY A 127 -13.81 5.93 -7.25
CA GLY A 127 -14.33 6.18 -8.61
C GLY A 127 -13.48 5.58 -9.73
N THR A 128 -12.27 5.12 -9.42
CA THR A 128 -11.36 4.47 -10.38
C THR A 128 -11.59 2.96 -10.46
N LEU A 129 -12.29 2.38 -9.48
CA LEU A 129 -12.57 0.95 -9.44
C LEU A 129 -13.53 0.52 -10.57
N PRO A 130 -13.33 -0.65 -11.21
CA PRO A 130 -14.32 -1.21 -12.12
C PRO A 130 -15.64 -1.51 -11.40
N GLY A 131 -16.75 -1.47 -12.12
CA GLY A 131 -18.11 -1.46 -11.53
C GLY A 131 -18.53 -2.74 -10.81
N ASP A 132 -17.76 -3.82 -10.92
CA ASP A 132 -17.94 -5.08 -10.17
C ASP A 132 -17.10 -5.15 -8.89
N PHE A 133 -16.35 -4.09 -8.56
CA PHE A 133 -15.61 -3.94 -7.31
C PHE A 133 -16.20 -2.85 -6.42
N MET A 134 -15.93 -2.96 -5.13
CA MET A 134 -16.30 -1.97 -4.13
C MET A 134 -15.24 -1.90 -3.03
N THR A 135 -15.33 -0.83 -2.24
CA THR A 135 -14.51 -0.60 -1.05
C THR A 135 -15.39 -0.24 0.16
N LEU A 136 -14.78 -0.07 1.32
CA LEU A 136 -15.38 0.40 2.58
C LEU A 136 -14.80 1.78 2.91
N ASP A 137 -15.52 2.58 3.73
CA ASP A 137 -15.03 3.89 4.19
C ASP A 137 -13.56 3.89 4.60
N PRO A 138 -12.82 4.99 4.33
CA PRO A 138 -11.38 5.04 4.50
C PRO A 138 -10.96 4.79 5.94
N SER A 139 -9.78 4.18 6.08
CA SER A 139 -9.04 4.19 7.32
C SER A 139 -8.46 5.59 7.61
N PRO A 140 -8.39 6.02 8.87
CA PRO A 140 -7.55 7.15 9.26
C PRO A 140 -6.05 6.93 9.00
N ALA A 141 -5.61 5.67 8.92
CA ALA A 141 -4.22 5.32 8.67
C ALA A 141 -3.77 5.75 7.26
N GLN A 142 -2.55 6.29 7.20
CA GLN A 142 -1.79 6.49 5.97
C GLN A 142 -0.84 5.31 5.79
N GLY A 143 -0.72 4.78 4.56
CA GLY A 143 0.18 3.69 4.22
C GLY A 143 0.60 3.71 2.76
N CYS A 144 1.20 2.64 2.28
CA CYS A 144 1.78 2.49 0.94
C CYS A 144 2.73 3.63 0.57
N GLU A 145 3.41 4.23 1.53
CA GLU A 145 4.54 5.10 1.23
C GLU A 145 5.66 4.24 0.65
N PRO A 146 6.39 4.70 -0.38
CA PRO A 146 7.61 4.02 -0.77
C PRO A 146 8.50 3.94 0.47
N GLU A 147 9.05 2.76 0.76
CA GLU A 147 10.05 2.65 1.82
C GLU A 147 11.19 3.61 1.46
N ASP A 148 11.31 4.73 2.19
CA ASP A 148 12.54 5.49 2.23
C ASP A 148 13.59 4.49 2.70
N ASP A 149 14.44 4.04 1.78
CA ASP A 149 15.59 3.20 2.02
C ASP A 149 16.64 4.04 2.76
N GLY A 150 16.33 4.32 4.03
CA GLY A 150 16.95 5.27 4.92
C GLY A 150 18.26 5.84 4.42
N GLY A 151 18.18 7.04 3.84
CA GLY A 151 19.31 7.90 3.49
C GLY A 151 20.61 7.16 3.28
N ALA A 152 20.88 6.76 2.03
CA ALA A 152 22.21 6.34 1.60
C ALA A 152 23.24 7.39 2.06
N LEU A 153 23.89 7.07 3.18
CA LEU A 153 25.15 7.57 3.70
C LEU A 153 25.55 8.94 3.15
N GLN A 154 25.38 9.95 4.02
CA GLN A 154 26.32 11.07 4.07
C GLN A 154 27.74 10.51 3.86
N ASN A 155 28.41 10.93 2.79
CA ASN A 155 29.83 10.68 2.59
C ASN A 155 30.61 11.76 3.38
N PRO A 156 31.24 11.47 4.53
CA PRO A 156 32.25 12.35 5.10
C PRO A 156 33.64 11.97 4.58
N GLU A 157 33.84 11.79 3.28
CA GLU A 157 35.19 11.62 2.71
C GLU A 157 35.31 12.29 1.33
N SER A 158 35.40 13.63 1.34
CA SER A 158 36.14 14.37 0.31
C SER A 158 37.14 15.33 0.95
N THR A 159 38.00 14.78 1.82
CA THR A 159 39.29 15.36 2.14
C THR A 159 40.38 14.51 1.54
N ARG A 160 40.64 14.68 0.23
CA ARG A 160 41.90 14.22 -0.36
C ARG A 160 42.34 15.12 -1.52
N GLY A 161 43.21 16.06 -1.16
CA GLY A 161 44.38 16.42 -1.97
C GLY A 161 44.18 17.41 -3.13
N VAL A 162 44.32 18.70 -2.84
CA VAL A 162 44.93 19.64 -3.79
C VAL A 162 46.04 20.40 -3.07
N GLU A 163 47.28 20.01 -3.35
CA GLU A 163 48.48 20.77 -2.97
C GLU A 163 48.52 22.14 -3.67
N PRO A 164 49.13 23.18 -3.04
CA PRO A 164 49.27 24.49 -3.64
C PRO A 164 50.55 24.57 -4.47
N ARG A 165 50.45 24.98 -5.75
CA ARG A 165 51.63 25.42 -6.51
C ARG A 165 51.79 26.94 -6.45
N ARG A 166 52.95 27.33 -5.94
CA ARG A 166 53.46 28.70 -5.77
C ARG A 166 54.32 29.07 -6.99
N GLY A 167 54.04 30.23 -7.60
CA GLY A 167 55.04 31.22 -8.03
C GLY A 167 55.72 31.10 -9.41
N GLY A 168 55.42 32.08 -10.28
CA GLY A 168 56.42 32.99 -10.89
C GLY A 168 56.93 32.69 -12.32
N ASN A 169 56.55 33.50 -13.32
CA ASN A 169 57.31 34.69 -13.78
C ASN A 169 56.87 35.23 -15.16
N ALA A 170 56.87 36.58 -15.24
CA ALA A 170 57.20 37.48 -16.37
C ALA A 170 56.24 37.70 -17.58
N LYS A 171 55.83 38.98 -17.68
CA LYS A 171 55.24 39.83 -18.78
C LYS A 171 56.24 40.03 -19.96
N PRO A 172 56.02 40.86 -21.03
CA PRO A 172 54.88 41.74 -21.40
C PRO A 172 54.48 41.81 -22.91
N GLU A 173 53.27 42.31 -23.25
CA GLU A 173 52.93 43.61 -23.92
C GLU A 173 52.43 43.44 -25.38
N ASP A 174 51.71 44.47 -25.86
CA ASP A 174 51.12 44.71 -27.21
C ASP A 174 49.69 44.10 -27.42
N ASP A 175 48.63 44.80 -27.85
CA ASP A 175 48.38 46.14 -28.36
C ASP A 175 46.89 46.48 -28.18
N ILE A 176 46.57 47.74 -27.86
CA ILE A 176 45.23 48.36 -27.99
C ILE A 176 45.25 49.20 -29.28
N PRO A 177 44.13 49.26 -30.01
CA PRO A 177 43.71 50.61 -30.41
C PRO A 177 42.24 50.88 -30.08
N GLU A 178 42.05 51.99 -29.38
CA GLU A 178 40.79 52.72 -29.26
C GLU A 178 40.38 53.29 -30.63
N GLY A 179 39.09 53.19 -30.95
CA GLY A 179 38.45 53.91 -32.05
C GLY A 179 37.12 54.49 -31.56
N GLN A 180 37.06 55.81 -31.50
CA GLN A 180 35.92 56.64 -31.03
C GLN A 180 34.67 56.59 -31.97
N PRO A 181 33.51 57.09 -31.50
CA PRO A 181 32.16 56.76 -31.97
C PRO A 181 31.65 57.68 -33.09
N PRO A 182 30.42 57.43 -33.59
CA PRO A 182 29.54 58.53 -33.97
C PRO A 182 28.21 58.51 -33.20
N GLU A 183 27.85 59.70 -32.71
CA GLU A 183 26.55 60.07 -32.14
C GLU A 183 25.44 60.03 -33.22
N GLY A 184 24.21 59.69 -32.83
CA GLY A 184 23.08 59.72 -33.77
C GLY A 184 21.69 59.30 -33.24
N GLN A 185 21.08 60.18 -32.45
CA GLN A 185 19.63 60.42 -32.25
C GLN A 185 18.72 59.46 -31.44
N PRO A 186 17.71 60.05 -30.75
CA PRO A 186 16.89 59.39 -29.75
C PRO A 186 15.60 58.81 -30.36
N THR A 187 15.21 57.62 -29.93
CA THR A 187 13.83 57.14 -30.11
C THR A 187 13.30 56.71 -28.75
N ASP A 188 12.28 57.46 -28.29
CA ASP A 188 11.50 57.17 -27.11
C ASP A 188 10.89 55.76 -27.20
N ALA A 189 11.41 54.84 -26.39
CA ALA A 189 10.75 53.59 -26.05
C ALA A 189 10.42 53.65 -24.55
N PRO A 190 9.18 53.32 -24.13
CA PRO A 190 8.85 53.30 -22.71
C PRO A 190 9.71 52.24 -21.99
N PRO A 191 10.07 52.44 -20.72
CA PRO A 191 10.82 51.44 -19.98
C PRO A 191 9.98 50.17 -19.92
N THR A 192 10.53 49.08 -20.46
CA THR A 192 10.04 47.74 -20.16
C THR A 192 10.38 47.53 -18.69
N ASP A 193 9.36 47.48 -17.84
CA ASP A 193 9.53 47.14 -16.44
C ASP A 193 10.24 45.78 -16.38
N ALA A 194 11.54 45.85 -16.08
CA ALA A 194 12.32 44.71 -15.67
C ALA A 194 11.69 44.21 -14.36
N LEU A 195 10.95 43.12 -14.48
CA LEU A 195 10.57 42.29 -13.33
C LEU A 195 11.83 42.06 -12.49
N PRO A 196 11.79 42.24 -11.16
CA PRO A 196 12.93 41.89 -10.34
C PRO A 196 13.14 40.38 -10.43
N THR A 197 14.14 39.96 -11.22
CA THR A 197 14.75 38.63 -11.19
C THR A 197 15.50 38.47 -9.87
N ASN A 198 14.75 38.29 -8.79
CA ASN A 198 15.19 37.69 -7.54
C ASN A 198 14.03 36.86 -6.99
N ALA A 199 13.46 36.00 -7.82
CA ALA A 199 12.82 34.80 -7.29
C ALA A 199 13.99 33.84 -6.98
N PRO A 200 14.13 33.33 -5.75
CA PRO A 200 14.95 32.14 -5.56
C PRO A 200 14.48 31.07 -6.56
N PRO A 201 15.38 30.21 -7.08
CA PRO A 201 14.92 29.07 -7.84
C PRO A 201 13.85 28.38 -7.00
N ALA A 202 12.68 28.13 -7.59
CA ALA A 202 11.67 27.29 -6.97
C ALA A 202 12.42 26.02 -6.55
N GLU A 203 12.66 25.88 -5.26
CA GLU A 203 12.96 24.59 -4.67
C GLU A 203 11.86 23.69 -5.23
N ALA A 204 12.25 22.62 -5.91
CA ALA A 204 11.29 21.65 -6.40
C ALA A 204 10.41 21.34 -5.19
N SER A 205 9.16 21.83 -5.21
CA SER A 205 8.22 21.62 -4.12
C SER A 205 8.24 20.12 -3.91
N GLU A 206 8.52 19.68 -2.69
CA GLU A 206 8.12 18.35 -2.26
C GLU A 206 6.72 18.17 -2.83
N GLN A 207 6.58 17.30 -3.83
CA GLN A 207 5.29 17.09 -4.46
C GLN A 207 4.49 16.39 -3.40
N GLU A 208 3.77 17.15 -2.58
CA GLU A 208 2.94 16.64 -1.50
C GLU A 208 2.13 15.47 -2.09
N THR A 209 2.43 14.28 -1.60
CA THR A 209 1.84 13.04 -2.09
C THR A 209 0.35 13.07 -1.80
N LEU A 210 -0.45 12.48 -2.69
CA LEU A 210 -1.88 12.38 -2.42
C LEU A 210 -2.11 11.55 -1.14
N PRO A 211 -3.06 11.92 -0.25
CA PRO A 211 -3.40 11.12 0.92
C PRO A 211 -3.63 9.65 0.59
N ARG A 212 -3.02 8.76 1.38
CA ARG A 212 -2.91 7.32 1.13
C ARG A 212 -3.67 6.53 2.19
N ASN A 213 -4.96 6.83 2.33
CA ASN A 213 -5.85 6.10 3.22
C ASN A 213 -5.97 4.63 2.80
N ILE A 214 -5.90 3.71 3.76
CA ILE A 214 -6.07 2.27 3.53
C ILE A 214 -7.51 1.98 3.07
N MET A 215 -7.63 1.25 1.96
CA MET A 215 -8.91 0.87 1.35
C MET A 215 -8.92 -0.61 0.89
N PRO A 216 -9.75 -1.48 1.51
CA PRO A 216 -9.92 -2.85 1.03
C PRO A 216 -10.84 -2.84 -0.20
N VAL A 217 -10.34 -3.37 -1.32
CA VAL A 217 -11.08 -3.49 -2.59
C VAL A 217 -11.43 -4.95 -2.83
N PHE A 218 -12.71 -5.22 -3.06
CA PHE A 218 -13.20 -6.58 -3.29
C PHE A 218 -14.41 -6.60 -4.21
N LYS A 219 -14.69 -7.77 -4.78
CA LYS A 219 -15.82 -7.98 -5.68
C LYS A 219 -17.15 -7.72 -4.98
N VAL A 220 -18.07 -7.03 -5.64
CA VAL A 220 -19.43 -6.81 -5.16
C VAL A 220 -20.10 -8.16 -4.89
N GLY A 221 -20.65 -8.32 -3.68
CA GLY A 221 -21.32 -9.54 -3.25
C GLY A 221 -20.40 -10.62 -2.66
N LEU A 222 -19.09 -10.39 -2.60
CA LEU A 222 -18.16 -11.34 -1.96
C LEU A 222 -18.41 -11.51 -0.46
N PHE A 223 -18.87 -10.44 0.20
CA PHE A 223 -19.13 -10.41 1.63
C PHE A 223 -20.57 -10.01 1.93
N ASP A 224 -21.15 -10.65 2.92
CA ASP A 224 -22.47 -10.32 3.43
C ASP A 224 -22.45 -9.00 4.22
N ARG A 225 -23.55 -8.65 4.87
CA ARG A 225 -23.63 -7.42 5.67
C ARG A 225 -22.85 -7.50 6.99
N GLY A 226 -22.72 -8.69 7.59
CA GLY A 226 -22.04 -8.89 8.86
C GLY A 226 -20.53 -8.70 8.70
N ILE A 227 -19.93 -9.40 7.74
CA ILE A 227 -18.50 -9.33 7.47
C ILE A 227 -18.06 -7.96 6.99
N ARG A 228 -18.86 -7.30 6.14
CA ARG A 228 -18.57 -5.90 5.77
C ARG A 228 -18.56 -4.95 6.96
N GLN A 229 -19.41 -5.16 7.97
CA GLN A 229 -19.37 -4.34 9.19
C GLN A 229 -18.13 -4.61 10.04
N ALA A 230 -17.71 -5.87 10.15
CA ALA A 230 -16.48 -6.23 10.86
C ALA A 230 -15.24 -5.66 10.17
N MET A 231 -15.15 -5.78 8.85
CA MET A 231 -14.07 -5.18 8.05
C MET A 231 -14.07 -3.66 8.16
N HIS A 232 -15.24 -3.04 8.12
CA HIS A 232 -15.38 -1.58 8.27
C HIS A 232 -14.94 -1.13 9.66
N LYS A 233 -15.28 -1.89 10.71
CA LYS A 233 -14.82 -1.64 12.08
C LYS A 233 -13.30 -1.72 12.21
N ALA A 234 -12.66 -2.75 11.63
CA ALA A 234 -11.21 -2.86 11.60
C ALA A 234 -10.58 -1.68 10.86
N THR A 235 -11.08 -1.38 9.65
CA THR A 235 -10.57 -0.30 8.78
C THR A 235 -10.62 1.05 9.49
N ARG A 236 -11.73 1.39 10.15
CA ARG A 236 -11.89 2.65 10.90
C ARG A 236 -11.08 2.73 12.19
N ALA A 237 -10.75 1.60 12.80
CA ALA A 237 -9.97 1.54 14.04
C ALA A 237 -8.46 1.67 13.78
N LEU A 238 -8.00 1.35 12.57
CA LEU A 238 -6.60 1.39 12.20
C LEU A 238 -6.13 2.86 12.07
N SER A 239 -5.17 3.24 12.90
CA SER A 239 -4.46 4.52 12.80
C SER A 239 -3.07 4.32 12.18
N THR A 240 -2.44 5.39 11.71
CA THR A 240 -1.06 5.33 11.18
C THR A 240 -0.08 4.79 12.23
N GLU A 241 -0.24 5.21 13.49
CA GLU A 241 0.60 4.73 14.60
C GLU A 241 0.39 3.22 14.86
N ASP A 242 -0.85 2.75 14.81
CA ASP A 242 -1.15 1.33 14.98
C ASP A 242 -0.59 0.50 13.83
N LEU A 243 -0.71 0.98 12.57
CA LEU A 243 -0.15 0.31 11.40
C LEU A 243 1.37 0.19 11.51
N GLN A 244 2.07 1.29 11.81
CA GLN A 244 3.52 1.28 12.01
C GLN A 244 3.93 0.31 13.13
N ARG A 245 3.20 0.28 14.24
CA ARG A 245 3.47 -0.65 15.35
C ARG A 245 3.30 -2.11 14.93
N LEU A 246 2.27 -2.42 14.15
CA LEU A 246 2.04 -3.77 13.62
C LEU A 246 3.15 -4.18 12.65
N VAL A 247 3.58 -3.27 11.78
CA VAL A 247 4.69 -3.47 10.84
C VAL A 247 5.99 -3.76 11.58
N GLU A 248 6.35 -2.95 12.57
CA GLU A 248 7.58 -3.15 13.35
C GLU A 248 7.59 -4.49 14.11
N ARG A 249 6.45 -4.86 14.71
CA ARG A 249 6.31 -6.17 15.34
C ARG A 249 6.45 -7.31 14.33
N THR A 250 5.87 -7.14 13.13
CA THR A 250 5.97 -8.14 12.06
C THR A 250 7.39 -8.28 11.53
N LYS A 251 8.12 -7.16 11.35
CA LYS A 251 9.55 -7.16 11.00
C LYS A 251 10.39 -7.91 12.04
N ALA A 252 10.04 -7.79 13.33
CA ALA A 252 10.75 -8.46 14.41
C ALA A 252 10.40 -9.96 14.58
N GLU A 253 9.12 -10.32 14.41
CA GLU A 253 8.60 -11.66 14.69
C GLU A 253 8.53 -12.55 13.42
N GLY A 254 8.49 -11.96 12.23
CA GLY A 254 8.38 -12.62 10.92
C GLY A 254 6.97 -13.06 10.53
N ASP A 255 5.98 -12.89 11.41
CA ASP A 255 4.57 -13.25 11.19
C ASP A 255 3.66 -12.22 11.88
N PRO A 256 2.73 -11.56 11.15
CA PRO A 256 1.83 -10.57 11.73
C PRO A 256 0.72 -11.17 12.59
N SER A 257 0.47 -12.49 12.52
CA SER A 257 -0.73 -13.12 13.08
C SER A 257 -1.00 -12.77 14.54
N ARG A 258 0.02 -12.93 15.41
CA ARG A 258 -0.12 -12.57 16.84
C ARG A 258 -0.30 -11.08 17.04
N ALA A 259 0.50 -10.26 16.34
CA ALA A 259 0.48 -8.81 16.51
C ALA A 259 -0.88 -8.20 16.13
N VAL A 260 -1.43 -8.65 15.00
CA VAL A 260 -2.77 -8.27 14.53
C VAL A 260 -3.85 -8.76 15.48
N ASN A 261 -3.73 -9.99 16.01
CA ASN A 261 -4.71 -10.51 16.95
C ASN A 261 -4.78 -9.68 18.23
N ASP A 262 -3.62 -9.38 18.84
CA ASP A 262 -3.54 -8.52 20.03
C ASP A 262 -4.19 -7.15 19.77
N TRP A 263 -3.87 -6.53 18.62
CA TRP A 263 -4.43 -5.24 18.21
C TRP A 263 -5.95 -5.31 17.99
N MET A 264 -6.45 -6.37 17.34
CA MET A 264 -7.87 -6.61 17.13
C MET A 264 -8.62 -6.71 18.46
N MET A 265 -8.05 -7.41 19.44
CA MET A 265 -8.62 -7.51 20.79
C MET A 265 -8.65 -6.15 21.48
N GLU A 266 -7.55 -5.39 21.43
CA GLU A 266 -7.40 -4.11 22.12
C GLU A 266 -8.26 -2.99 21.51
N LYS A 267 -8.20 -2.80 20.19
CA LYS A 267 -8.73 -1.59 19.53
C LYS A 267 -10.15 -1.73 19.03
N THR A 268 -10.50 -2.93 18.57
CA THR A 268 -11.81 -3.14 17.94
C THR A 268 -12.80 -3.81 18.89
N GLY A 269 -12.33 -4.41 19.99
CA GLY A 269 -13.16 -5.25 20.86
C GLY A 269 -13.73 -6.50 20.17
N MET A 270 -13.27 -6.83 18.95
CA MET A 270 -13.65 -8.07 18.25
C MET A 270 -13.05 -9.31 18.90
N GLY A 271 -12.08 -9.15 19.82
CA GLY A 271 -11.57 -10.24 20.64
C GLY A 271 -12.63 -11.01 21.42
N ALA A 272 -13.64 -10.32 21.97
CA ALA A 272 -14.72 -10.98 22.71
C ALA A 272 -15.66 -11.79 21.80
N GLU A 273 -15.84 -11.36 20.55
CA GLU A 273 -16.62 -12.08 19.55
C GLU A 273 -15.84 -13.29 19.01
N LEU A 274 -14.53 -13.13 18.80
CA LEU A 274 -13.59 -14.22 18.48
C LEU A 274 -13.58 -15.29 19.57
N GLN A 275 -13.51 -14.88 20.84
CA GLN A 275 -13.57 -15.76 22.01
C GLN A 275 -14.89 -16.55 22.04
N ARG A 276 -16.03 -15.89 21.79
CA ARG A 276 -17.35 -16.53 21.77
C ARG A 276 -17.48 -17.56 20.65
N ILE A 277 -16.96 -17.25 19.46
CA ILE A 277 -16.97 -18.16 18.30
C ILE A 277 -16.05 -19.38 18.53
N VAL A 278 -14.87 -19.18 19.13
CA VAL A 278 -13.95 -20.28 19.52
C VAL A 278 -14.59 -21.18 20.58
N GLU A 279 -15.17 -20.60 21.64
CA GLU A 279 -15.84 -21.34 22.71
C GLU A 279 -17.09 -22.11 22.21
N GLU A 280 -17.87 -21.53 21.29
CA GLU A 280 -19.01 -22.20 20.66
C GLU A 280 -18.60 -23.29 19.66
N GLY A 281 -17.44 -23.15 19.01
CA GLY A 281 -16.85 -24.18 18.13
C GLY A 281 -16.35 -25.39 18.92
N GLU A 282 -15.59 -25.18 20.00
CA GLU A 282 -15.09 -26.25 20.87
C GLU A 282 -16.23 -27.05 21.55
N ALA A 283 -17.35 -26.39 21.87
CA ALA A 283 -18.53 -27.03 22.45
C ALA A 283 -19.32 -27.91 21.47
N ARG A 284 -19.13 -27.74 20.15
CA ARG A 284 -19.78 -28.56 19.11
C ARG A 284 -18.97 -29.80 18.72
N ASP A 285 -17.67 -29.77 19.03
CA ASP A 285 -16.73 -30.86 18.78
C ASP A 285 -16.44 -31.73 20.02
N SER A 286 -17.11 -31.45 21.15
CA SER A 286 -17.06 -32.19 22.43
C SER A 286 -18.33 -33.01 22.67
#